data_AF-A0A3D2F899-F1
#
_entry.id   AF-A0A3D2F899-F1
#
_cell.length_a   1.000
_cell.length_b   1.000
_cell.length_c   1.000
_cell.angle_alpha   90.00
_cell.angle_beta   90.00
_cell.angle_gamma   90.00
#
_symmetry.space_group_name_H-M   'P 1'
#
loop_
_entity.id
_entity.type
_entity.pdbx_description
1 polymer ?
#
loop_
_entity_poly.entity_id
_entity_poly.type
_entity_poly.pdbx_seq_one_letter_code
_entity_poly.pdbx_strand_id
1 'polypeptide(L)'
;MASDQINAFDAEKARASAWFRELRDQIVTAFEGIEANHTTGPMCDAPVGAFELTETTRTSDDGSDAGGGLMSVMRGGRVFEKVGVNISAVHGTL
;
A
#
# COMPACT_ATOMS: atom_id res chain seq x y z
N MET A 1 -38.98 2.58 0.78
CA MET A 1 -37.94 3.45 1.34
C MET A 1 -37.05 2.56 2.19
N ALA A 2 -35.97 2.04 1.61
CA ALA A 2 -34.99 1.25 2.35
C ALA A 2 -34.31 2.22 3.32
N SER A 3 -34.36 1.88 4.60
CA SER A 3 -33.76 2.65 5.69
C SER A 3 -32.29 2.90 5.38
N ASP A 4 -31.94 4.18 5.31
CA ASP A 4 -30.59 4.71 5.41
C ASP A 4 -30.03 4.28 6.77
N GLN A 5 -29.56 3.04 6.85
CA GLN A 5 -28.71 2.64 7.94
C GLN A 5 -27.38 3.29 7.66
N ILE A 6 -27.20 4.52 8.17
CA ILE A 6 -25.89 5.14 8.36
C ILE A 6 -25.00 4.02 8.89
N ASN A 7 -24.08 3.57 8.03
CA ASN A 7 -23.32 2.36 8.28
C ASN A 7 -22.47 2.70 9.50
N ALA A 8 -22.80 2.08 10.64
CA ALA A 8 -22.42 2.55 11.97
C ALA A 8 -20.90 2.59 12.24
N PHE A 9 -20.09 2.25 11.24
CA PHE A 9 -18.64 2.15 11.29
C PHE A 9 -17.92 2.95 10.19
N ASP A 10 -18.59 3.82 9.44
CA ASP A 10 -17.93 4.55 8.34
C ASP A 10 -16.77 5.42 8.84
N ALA A 11 -16.94 6.08 10.00
CA ALA A 11 -15.87 6.86 10.63
C ALA A 11 -14.70 5.96 11.08
N GLU A 12 -14.99 4.82 11.67
CA GLU A 12 -14.01 3.84 12.14
C GLU A 12 -13.24 3.21 10.97
N LYS A 13 -13.94 2.87 9.88
CA LYS A 13 -13.34 2.37 8.64
C LYS A 13 -12.42 3.43 8.03
N ALA A 14 -12.88 4.67 7.90
CA ALA A 14 -12.06 5.77 7.38
C ALA A 14 -10.81 6.00 8.24
N ARG A 15 -10.96 6.00 9.57
CA ARG A 15 -9.83 6.13 10.50
C ARG A 15 -8.83 4.97 10.36
N ALA A 16 -9.32 3.74 10.27
CA ALA A 16 -8.47 2.57 10.10
C ALA A 16 -7.73 2.62 8.75
N SER A 17 -8.42 2.90 7.65
CA SER A 17 -7.81 3.03 6.32
C SER A 17 -6.73 4.10 6.27
N ALA A 18 -6.97 5.28 6.88
CA ALA A 18 -5.98 6.33 6.98
C ALA A 18 -4.75 5.89 7.79
N TRP A 19 -4.97 5.27 8.95
CA TRP A 19 -3.88 4.79 9.81
C TRP A 19 -3.02 3.72 9.13
N PHE A 20 -3.65 2.74 8.47
CA PHE A 20 -2.90 1.73 7.72
C PHE A 20 -2.12 2.35 6.54
N ARG A 21 -2.63 3.41 5.91
CA ARG A 21 -1.93 4.09 4.82
C ARG A 21 -0.68 4.78 5.34
N GLU A 22 -0.80 5.46 6.48
CA GLU A 22 0.34 6.06 7.17
C GLU A 22 1.38 5.01 7.57
N LEU A 23 0.95 3.87 8.13
CA LEU A 23 1.86 2.77 8.45
C LEU A 23 2.59 2.25 7.20
N ARG A 24 1.88 2.09 6.09
CA ARG A 24 2.49 1.70 4.80
C ARG A 24 3.54 2.73 4.37
N ASP A 25 3.25 4.03 4.49
CA ASP A 25 4.18 5.11 4.14
C ASP A 25 5.43 5.06 5.01
N GLN A 26 5.28 4.86 6.33
CA GLN A 26 6.40 4.71 7.26
C GLN A 26 7.28 3.50 6.92
N ILE A 27 6.68 2.35 6.60
CA ILE A 27 7.42 1.14 6.22
C ILE A 27 8.17 1.36 4.89
N VAL A 28 7.54 2.00 3.91
CA VAL A 28 8.20 2.33 2.63
C VAL A 28 9.40 3.25 2.85
N THR A 29 9.23 4.32 3.63
CA THR A 29 10.35 5.22 3.98
C THR A 29 11.48 4.47 4.69
N ALA A 30 11.16 3.52 5.58
CA ALA A 30 12.18 2.72 6.26
C ALA A 30 12.97 1.84 5.28
N PHE A 31 12.30 1.18 4.33
CA PHE A 31 12.97 0.37 3.30
C PHE A 31 13.85 1.21 2.36
N GLU A 32 13.35 2.35 1.88
CA GLU A 32 14.14 3.28 1.07
C GLU A 32 15.32 3.86 1.85
N GLY A 33 15.15 4.09 3.16
CA GLY A 33 16.23 4.49 4.06
C GLY A 33 17.32 3.44 4.18
N ILE A 34 16.97 2.15 4.24
CA ILE A 34 17.95 1.06 4.25
C ILE A 34 18.73 1.03 2.93
N GLU A 35 18.05 1.17 1.78
CA GLU A 35 18.66 1.24 0.46
C GLU A 35 19.64 2.42 0.33
N ALA A 36 19.21 3.62 0.75
CA ALA A 36 20.01 4.83 0.67
C ALA A 36 21.27 4.78 1.55
N ASN A 37 21.19 4.15 2.71
CA ASN A 37 22.30 4.05 3.67
C ASN A 37 23.28 2.92 3.35
N HIS A 38 22.99 2.04 2.39
CA HIS A 38 23.90 0.97 1.98
C HIS A 38 25.01 1.51 1.07
N THR A 39 25.96 2.23 1.67
CA THR A 39 27.06 2.92 0.97
C THR A 39 28.36 2.14 0.95
N THR A 40 28.40 0.95 1.58
CA THR A 40 29.60 0.10 1.64
C THR A 40 29.24 -1.38 1.54
N GLY A 41 30.13 -2.19 0.99
CA GLY A 41 29.94 -3.65 0.88
C GLY A 41 29.39 -4.07 -0.48
N PRO A 42 29.01 -5.34 -0.64
CA PRO A 42 28.49 -5.85 -1.91
C PRO A 42 27.32 -5.01 -2.41
N MET A 43 27.24 -4.78 -3.72
CA MET A 43 26.14 -4.05 -4.37
C MET A 43 25.98 -2.57 -3.98
N CYS A 44 26.91 -1.96 -3.23
CA CYS A 44 26.81 -0.53 -2.87
C CYS A 44 26.86 0.41 -4.09
N ASP A 45 27.49 -0.03 -5.19
CA ASP A 45 27.58 0.71 -6.45
C ASP A 45 26.33 0.55 -7.34
N ALA A 46 25.40 -0.36 -6.99
CA ALA A 46 24.14 -0.50 -7.71
C ALA A 46 23.24 0.75 -7.47
N PRO A 47 22.21 0.98 -8.29
CA PRO A 47 21.24 2.04 -8.03
C PRO A 47 20.51 1.82 -6.70
N VAL A 48 20.21 2.90 -5.97
CA VAL A 48 19.36 2.86 -4.77
C VAL A 48 17.98 2.35 -5.19
N GLY A 49 17.47 1.31 -4.52
CA GLY A 49 16.13 0.83 -4.75
C GLY A 49 15.07 1.86 -4.34
N ALA A 50 14.07 2.06 -5.18
CA ALA A 50 12.91 2.91 -4.90
C ALA A 50 11.61 2.13 -5.16
N PHE A 51 10.53 2.50 -4.46
CA PHE A 51 9.23 1.87 -4.71
C PHE A 51 8.54 2.47 -5.94
N GLU A 52 8.07 1.59 -6.82
CA GLU A 52 7.07 1.91 -7.83
C GLU A 52 5.68 1.77 -7.22
N LEU A 53 4.86 2.81 -7.38
CA LEU A 53 3.52 2.89 -6.81
C LEU A 53 2.48 2.66 -7.90
N THR A 54 1.47 1.85 -7.60
CA THR A 54 0.37 1.58 -8.53
C THR A 54 -0.94 1.52 -7.77
N GLU A 55 -1.88 2.39 -8.15
CA GLU A 55 -3.25 2.32 -7.64
C GLU A 55 -3.93 1.06 -8.16
N THR A 56 -4.70 0.41 -7.29
CA THR A 56 -5.50 -0.76 -7.65
C THR A 56 -6.96 -0.47 -7.38
N THR A 57 -7.82 -0.98 -8.25
CA THR A 57 -9.28 -0.88 -8.12
C THR A 57 -9.87 -2.27 -8.12
N ARG A 58 -10.94 -2.46 -7.34
CA ARG A 58 -11.72 -3.69 -7.32
C ARG A 58 -13.12 -3.35 -7.84
N THR A 59 -13.60 -4.18 -8.77
CA THR A 59 -14.97 -4.11 -9.27
C THR A 59 -15.75 -5.31 -8.72
N SER A 60 -16.98 -5.08 -8.30
CA SER A 60 -17.94 -6.12 -7.89
C SER A 60 -18.49 -6.89 -9.10
N ASP A 61 -19.16 -8.02 -8.86
CA ASP A 61 -19.76 -8.86 -9.92
C ASP A 61 -20.83 -8.12 -10.74
N ASP A 62 -21.50 -7.13 -10.13
CA ASP A 62 -22.50 -6.27 -10.76
C ASP A 62 -21.89 -5.03 -11.45
N GLY A 63 -20.56 -4.92 -11.48
CA GLY A 63 -19.85 -3.78 -12.07
C GLY A 63 -19.71 -2.56 -11.15
N SER A 64 -20.25 -2.61 -9.92
CA SER A 64 -20.12 -1.51 -8.97
C SER A 64 -18.71 -1.40 -8.38
N ASP A 65 -18.38 -0.22 -7.84
CA ASP A 65 -17.14 0.00 -7.09
C ASP A 65 -17.10 -0.91 -5.85
N ALA A 66 -15.98 -1.61 -5.67
CA ALA A 66 -15.71 -2.47 -4.53
C ALA A 66 -14.44 -2.04 -3.78
N GLY A 67 -14.02 -0.79 -3.96
CA GLY A 67 -12.86 -0.18 -3.34
C GLY A 67 -11.57 -0.45 -4.10
N GLY A 68 -10.44 -0.46 -3.40
CA GLY A 68 -9.15 -0.53 -4.06
C GLY A 68 -7.98 -0.49 -3.08
N GLY A 69 -6.82 -0.06 -3.56
CA GLY A 69 -5.61 -0.01 -2.77
C GLY A 69 -4.46 0.71 -3.45
N LEU A 70 -3.32 0.68 -2.77
CA LEU A 70 -2.05 1.15 -3.29
C LEU A 70 -1.04 0.03 -3.17
N MET A 71 -0.60 -0.46 -4.32
CA MET A 71 0.51 -1.40 -4.42
C MET A 71 1.82 -0.62 -4.45
N SER A 72 2.82 -1.09 -3.72
CA SER A 72 4.16 -0.51 -3.72
C SER A 72 5.16 -1.63 -3.89
N VAL A 73 5.95 -1.61 -4.96
CA VAL A 73 6.94 -2.66 -5.23
C VAL A 73 8.30 -2.03 -5.54
N MET A 74 9.33 -2.51 -4.85
CA MET A 74 10.73 -2.26 -5.19
C MET A 74 11.34 -3.53 -5.77
N ARG A 75 12.15 -3.41 -6.81
CA ARG A 75 12.87 -4.51 -7.47
C ARG A 75 14.28 -4.07 -7.81
N GLY A 76 15.23 -4.98 -7.66
CA GLY A 76 16.62 -4.74 -8.03
C GLY A 76 17.28 -3.64 -7.19
N GLY A 77 16.91 -3.53 -5.91
CA GLY A 77 17.60 -2.65 -4.97
C GLY A 77 18.99 -3.17 -4.62
N ARG A 78 19.79 -2.32 -3.98
CA ARG A 78 21.12 -2.65 -3.45
C ARG A 78 21.05 -3.73 -2.37
N VAL A 79 20.02 -3.65 -1.53
CA VAL A 79 19.83 -4.51 -0.36
C VAL A 79 18.72 -5.51 -0.61
N PHE A 80 17.61 -5.05 -1.20
CA PHE A 80 16.44 -5.90 -1.44
C PHE A 80 16.33 -6.25 -2.92
N GLU A 81 16.46 -7.54 -3.24
CA GLU A 81 16.17 -8.04 -4.60
C GLU A 81 14.72 -7.71 -4.99
N LYS A 82 13.78 -7.88 -4.05
CA LYS A 82 12.38 -7.49 -4.20
C LYS A 82 11.68 -7.34 -2.86
N VAL A 83 10.88 -6.28 -2.71
CA VAL A 83 10.00 -6.06 -1.57
C VAL A 83 8.69 -5.42 -2.01
N GLY A 84 7.59 -5.75 -1.33
CA GLY A 84 6.27 -5.15 -1.56
C GLY A 84 5.61 -4.71 -0.27
N VAL A 85 5.01 -3.52 -0.27
CA VAL A 85 4.28 -2.95 0.88
C VAL A 85 2.95 -2.41 0.35
N ASN A 86 1.86 -3.13 0.61
CA ASN A 86 0.57 -2.86 -0.02
C ASN A 86 -0.49 -2.54 1.03
N ILE A 87 -1.44 -1.69 0.65
CA ILE A 87 -2.65 -1.44 1.42
C ILE A 87 -3.86 -1.56 0.51
N SER A 88 -4.94 -2.16 1.01
CA SER A 88 -6.24 -2.19 0.34
C SER A 88 -7.36 -1.87 1.32
N ALA A 89 -8.35 -1.11 0.87
CA ALA A 89 -9.64 -0.91 1.52
C ALA A 89 -10.73 -1.27 0.50
N VAL A 90 -11.36 -2.42 0.70
CA VAL A 90 -12.36 -3.00 -0.21
C VAL A 90 -13.67 -3.27 0.51
N HIS A 91 -14.77 -3.28 -0.25
CA HIS A 91 -16.12 -3.55 0.26
C HIS A 91 -16.91 -4.42 -0.72
N GLY A 92 -18.04 -4.94 -0.26
CA GLY A 92 -18.94 -5.79 -1.02
C GLY A 92 -19.90 -6.55 -0.11
N THR A 93 -20.70 -7.43 -0.70
CA THR A 93 -21.54 -8.38 0.01
C THR A 93 -20.80 -9.71 0.16
N LEU A 94 -21.04 -10.43 1.28
CA LEU A 94 -20.50 -11.77 1.52
C LEU A 94 -21.35 -12.84 0.85
#